data_AF-A0A2H9U4G4-F1
#
_entry.id   AF-A0A2H9U4G4-F1
#
_cell.length_a   1.000
_cell.length_b   1.000
_cell.length_c   1.000
_cell.angle_alpha   90.00
_cell.angle_beta   90.00
_cell.angle_gamma   90.00
#
_symmetry.space_group_name_H-M   'P 1'
#
loop_
_entity.id
_entity.type
_entity.pdbx_description
1 polymer ?
#
loop_
_entity_poly.entity_id
_entity_poly.type
_entity_poly.pdbx_seq_one_letter_code
_entity_poly.pdbx_strand_id
1 'polypeptide(L)'
;MKTGLFLLLIVLQAQVLANESKQVVKNLLDFVPKGYIVFEKTEGDLNKDGQSDMVIIIKGTDKRNVITDEYRGELDRNRRGLIIAFKKGDHYELALENPSCFSSENEDGGVYFAPELWVSIDKGILQIHYGHGRYGYWSYKFRYQNASFDLIGYDSSDNRGPLVERITSINFSTKKILIKKNINQDAQEDGDEIFKETWKRFSLPEPFTLKTVTDFDSFYYDKLYKIIDE
;
A
#
# COMPACT_ATOMS: atom_id res chain seq x y z
N MET A 1 21.14 -51.80 8.15
CA MET A 1 19.74 -51.31 8.28
C MET A 1 19.60 -50.34 9.46
N LYS A 2 20.14 -49.11 9.40
CA LYS A 2 19.90 -48.08 10.44
C LYS A 2 19.93 -46.63 9.91
N THR A 3 20.02 -46.42 8.60
CA THR A 3 20.11 -45.09 7.98
C THR A 3 18.77 -44.54 7.48
N GLY A 4 17.73 -45.38 7.36
CA GLY A 4 16.40 -44.93 6.89
C GLY A 4 15.53 -44.24 7.96
N LEU A 5 15.76 -44.52 9.25
CA LEU A 5 14.90 -44.01 10.32
C LEU A 5 15.26 -42.58 10.75
N PHE A 6 16.50 -42.15 10.51
CA PHE A 6 16.98 -40.80 10.88
C PHE A 6 16.52 -39.74 9.87
N LEU A 7 16.40 -40.07 8.58
CA LEU A 7 15.86 -39.15 7.58
C LEU A 7 14.35 -38.94 7.75
N LEU A 8 13.59 -39.97 8.13
CA LEU A 8 12.13 -39.84 8.29
C LEU A 8 11.76 -38.90 9.46
N LEU A 9 12.58 -38.85 10.52
CA LEU A 9 12.36 -37.93 11.64
C LEU A 9 12.65 -36.46 11.28
N ILE A 10 13.60 -36.19 10.37
CA ILE A 10 13.95 -34.83 9.94
C ILE A 10 12.86 -34.28 9.00
N VAL A 11 12.25 -35.12 8.16
CA VAL A 11 11.14 -34.68 7.29
C VAL A 11 9.87 -34.38 8.11
N LEU A 12 9.64 -35.09 9.22
CA LEU A 12 8.49 -34.81 10.09
C LEU A 12 8.65 -33.51 10.89
N GLN A 13 9.87 -33.14 11.30
CA GLN A 13 10.12 -31.86 11.99
C GLN A 13 10.06 -30.65 11.06
N ALA A 14 10.37 -30.81 9.78
CA ALA A 14 10.25 -29.72 8.80
C ALA A 14 8.80 -29.31 8.52
N GLN A 15 7.83 -30.22 8.65
CA GLN A 15 6.40 -29.87 8.50
C GLN A 15 5.82 -29.14 9.72
N VAL A 16 6.48 -29.21 10.88
CA VAL A 16 6.05 -28.51 12.10
C VAL A 16 6.56 -27.07 12.15
N LEU A 17 7.53 -26.69 11.30
CA LEU A 17 8.15 -25.36 11.31
C LEU A 17 7.57 -24.36 10.29
N ALA A 18 6.45 -24.68 9.62
CA ALA A 18 5.81 -23.77 8.66
C ALA A 18 4.30 -23.55 8.92
N ASN A 19 3.81 -23.86 10.12
CA ASN A 19 2.56 -23.31 10.61
C ASN A 19 2.90 -22.19 11.59
N GLU A 20 3.23 -21.00 11.09
CA GLU A 20 2.83 -19.80 11.83
C GLU A 20 1.33 -19.96 12.02
N SER A 21 0.87 -20.21 13.26
CA SER A 21 -0.55 -20.35 13.53
C SER A 21 -1.21 -19.05 13.11
N LYS A 22 -1.93 -19.06 11.99
CA LYS A 22 -2.73 -17.91 11.57
C LYS A 22 -3.57 -17.47 12.76
N GLN A 23 -3.41 -16.22 13.16
CA GLN A 23 -4.20 -15.70 14.25
C GLN A 23 -5.66 -15.68 13.81
N VAL A 24 -6.51 -16.36 14.57
CA VAL A 24 -7.95 -16.45 14.34
C VAL A 24 -8.67 -15.76 15.48
N VAL A 25 -9.53 -14.81 15.14
CA VAL A 25 -10.31 -14.05 16.12
C VAL A 25 -11.76 -14.00 15.70
N LYS A 26 -12.66 -13.96 16.68
CA LYS A 26 -14.08 -13.67 16.40
C LYS A 26 -14.31 -12.18 16.22
N ASN A 27 -13.64 -11.37 17.04
CA ASN A 27 -13.75 -9.92 16.98
C ASN A 27 -12.52 -9.36 16.25
N LEU A 28 -12.76 -8.69 15.13
CA LEU A 28 -11.75 -8.03 14.33
C LEU A 28 -10.84 -7.08 15.15
N LEU A 29 -11.38 -6.44 16.19
CA LEU A 29 -10.62 -5.53 17.05
C LEU A 29 -9.51 -6.23 17.84
N ASP A 30 -9.59 -7.55 17.99
CA ASP A 30 -8.56 -8.34 18.67
C ASP A 30 -7.24 -8.39 17.89
N PHE A 31 -7.26 -8.04 16.59
CA PHE A 31 -6.03 -7.87 15.79
C PHE A 31 -5.35 -6.51 16.01
N VAL A 32 -6.01 -5.51 16.61
CA VAL A 32 -5.42 -4.19 16.80
C VAL A 32 -4.35 -4.25 17.90
N PRO A 33 -3.07 -3.95 17.61
CA PRO A 33 -2.01 -4.04 18.59
C PRO A 33 -2.19 -3.03 19.72
N LYS A 34 -1.65 -3.35 20.90
CA LYS A 34 -1.58 -2.38 22.00
C LYS A 34 -0.84 -1.12 21.56
N GLY A 35 -1.37 0.04 21.96
CA GLY A 35 -0.83 1.33 21.55
C GLY A 35 -1.37 1.83 20.21
N TYR A 36 -2.31 1.11 19.58
CA TYR A 36 -3.01 1.54 18.37
C TYR A 36 -4.52 1.62 18.59
N ILE A 37 -5.17 2.44 17.78
CA ILE A 37 -6.62 2.54 17.64
C ILE A 37 -7.04 2.31 16.20
N VAL A 38 -8.30 1.93 15.97
CA VAL A 38 -8.86 1.90 14.62
C VAL A 38 -9.07 3.33 14.13
N PHE A 39 -8.54 3.62 12.95
CA PHE A 39 -8.68 4.89 12.26
C PHE A 39 -9.79 4.81 11.19
N GLU A 40 -9.75 3.76 10.36
CA GLU A 40 -10.72 3.56 9.27
C GLU A 40 -10.91 2.06 9.00
N LYS A 41 -12.04 1.70 8.41
CA LYS A 41 -12.35 0.34 7.98
C LYS A 41 -12.87 0.34 6.55
N THR A 42 -12.40 -0.63 5.76
CA THR A 42 -12.84 -0.88 4.39
C THR A 42 -13.16 -2.37 4.26
N GLU A 43 -14.30 -2.67 3.64
CA GLU A 43 -14.77 -4.03 3.43
C GLU A 43 -14.76 -4.40 1.95
N GLY A 44 -14.47 -5.66 1.64
CA GLY A 44 -14.52 -6.17 0.27
C GLY A 44 -13.88 -7.54 0.14
N ASP A 45 -14.30 -8.31 -0.87
CA ASP A 45 -13.76 -9.64 -1.14
C ASP A 45 -12.38 -9.55 -1.82
N LEU A 46 -11.31 -9.74 -1.04
CA LEU A 46 -9.93 -9.62 -1.50
C LEU A 46 -9.38 -10.94 -2.06
N ASN A 47 -9.79 -12.06 -1.48
CA ASN A 47 -9.32 -13.39 -1.85
C ASN A 47 -10.25 -14.12 -2.84
N LYS A 48 -11.38 -13.49 -3.21
CA LYS A 48 -12.38 -13.97 -4.17
C LYS A 48 -13.10 -15.23 -3.72
N ASP A 49 -13.29 -15.40 -2.41
CA ASP A 49 -14.03 -16.52 -1.83
C ASP A 49 -15.53 -16.25 -1.64
N GLY A 50 -15.99 -15.05 -2.03
CA GLY A 50 -17.38 -14.61 -1.91
C GLY A 50 -17.76 -14.04 -0.55
N GLN A 51 -16.82 -13.97 0.41
CA GLN A 51 -17.03 -13.32 1.70
C GLN A 51 -16.37 -11.94 1.73
N SER A 52 -16.98 -11.01 2.46
CA SER A 52 -16.45 -9.66 2.63
C SER A 52 -15.30 -9.68 3.63
N ASP A 53 -14.07 -9.57 3.14
CA ASP A 53 -12.86 -9.42 3.95
C ASP A 53 -12.77 -8.00 4.51
N MET A 54 -11.85 -7.80 5.45
CA MET A 54 -11.72 -6.54 6.17
C MET A 54 -10.31 -5.98 6.06
N VAL A 55 -10.23 -4.69 5.78
CA VAL A 55 -9.02 -3.88 5.81
C VAL A 55 -9.21 -2.77 6.84
N ILE A 56 -8.27 -2.65 7.77
CA ILE A 56 -8.33 -1.70 8.87
C ILE A 56 -7.10 -0.80 8.78
N ILE A 57 -7.34 0.50 8.71
CA ILE A 57 -6.30 1.47 9.01
C ILE A 57 -6.25 1.62 10.51
N ILE A 58 -5.07 1.43 11.10
CA ILE A 58 -4.83 1.68 12.52
C ILE A 58 -3.94 2.90 12.70
N LYS A 59 -4.04 3.61 13.82
CA LYS A 59 -3.20 4.75 14.16
C LYS A 59 -2.55 4.55 15.51
N GLY A 60 -1.25 4.85 15.61
CA GLY A 60 -0.54 4.83 16.89
C GLY A 60 -1.12 5.86 17.87
N THR A 61 -0.87 5.69 19.16
CA THR A 61 -1.39 6.56 20.23
C THR A 61 -0.31 7.06 21.17
N ASP A 62 0.94 7.10 20.72
CA ASP A 62 2.05 7.59 21.53
C ASP A 62 1.93 9.11 21.71
N LYS A 63 1.75 9.54 22.96
CA LYS A 63 1.62 10.95 23.32
C LYS A 63 2.84 11.79 22.95
N ARG A 64 4.01 11.16 22.75
CA ARG A 64 5.23 11.86 22.31
C ARG A 64 5.13 12.35 20.87
N ASN A 65 4.23 11.78 20.07
CA ASN A 65 3.97 12.21 18.69
C ASN A 65 2.79 13.18 18.60
N VAL A 66 2.23 13.62 19.73
CA VAL A 66 1.26 14.71 19.76
C VAL A 66 2.05 16.01 19.99
N ILE A 67 1.98 16.91 19.02
CA ILE A 67 2.72 18.17 19.03
C ILE A 67 1.75 19.35 19.04
N THR A 68 2.23 20.52 19.47
CA THR A 68 1.51 21.79 19.30
C THR A 68 2.16 22.56 18.17
N ASP A 69 1.44 22.70 17.06
CA ASP A 69 1.79 23.54 15.92
C ASP A 69 1.36 24.99 16.17
N GLU A 70 2.16 25.95 15.72
CA GLU A 70 1.94 27.39 15.93
C GLU A 70 0.60 27.87 15.34
N TYR A 71 0.16 27.29 14.22
CA TYR A 71 -1.02 27.75 13.47
C TYR A 71 -2.19 26.77 13.54
N ARG A 72 -1.90 25.46 13.61
CA ARG A 72 -2.89 24.39 13.56
C ARG A 72 -3.30 23.86 14.95
N GLY A 73 -2.60 24.28 16.00
CA GLY A 73 -2.86 23.81 17.36
C GLY A 73 -2.35 22.40 17.61
N GLU A 74 -3.06 21.62 18.40
CA GLU A 74 -2.65 20.25 18.72
C GLU A 74 -2.80 19.31 17.52
N LEU A 75 -1.70 18.65 17.12
CA LEU A 75 -1.63 17.73 16.00
C LEU A 75 -1.11 16.37 16.46
N ASP A 76 -1.88 15.32 16.17
CA ASP A 76 -1.45 13.95 16.39
C ASP A 76 -0.68 13.42 15.16
N ARG A 77 0.65 13.37 15.27
CA ARG A 77 1.60 12.89 14.26
C ARG A 77 1.94 11.41 14.41
N ASN A 78 1.16 10.64 15.17
CA ASN A 78 1.33 9.19 15.17
C ASN A 78 1.12 8.62 13.76
N ARG A 79 2.03 7.72 13.36
CA ARG A 79 1.93 7.00 12.10
C ARG A 79 0.71 6.08 12.07
N ARG A 80 0.28 5.77 10.85
CA ARG A 80 -0.82 4.87 10.56
C ARG A 80 -0.28 3.56 9.96
N GLY A 81 -1.07 2.51 10.06
CA GLY A 81 -0.76 1.18 9.57
C GLY A 81 -1.97 0.50 8.98
N LEU A 82 -1.77 -0.73 8.55
CA LEU A 82 -2.75 -1.55 7.88
C LEU A 82 -2.81 -2.94 8.50
N ILE A 83 -4.03 -3.40 8.77
CA ILE A 83 -4.33 -4.80 9.07
C ILE A 83 -5.30 -5.29 7.99
N ILE A 84 -5.05 -6.48 7.46
CA ILE A 84 -5.96 -7.18 6.56
C ILE A 84 -6.34 -8.51 7.19
N ALA A 85 -7.64 -8.79 7.26
CA ALA A 85 -8.18 -10.01 7.80
C ALA A 85 -9.20 -10.63 6.84
N PHE A 86 -9.02 -11.92 6.55
CA PHE A 86 -9.96 -12.67 5.73
C PHE A 86 -11.15 -13.15 6.53
N LYS A 87 -12.34 -13.03 5.97
CA LYS A 87 -13.57 -13.52 6.60
C LYS A 87 -13.68 -15.03 6.40
N LYS A 88 -13.99 -15.76 7.47
CA LYS A 88 -14.22 -17.21 7.45
C LYS A 88 -15.45 -17.55 8.28
N GLY A 89 -16.62 -17.48 7.66
CA GLY A 89 -17.90 -17.73 8.32
C GLY A 89 -18.11 -16.81 9.52
N ASP A 90 -17.98 -17.34 10.73
CA ASP A 90 -18.20 -16.62 11.99
C ASP A 90 -16.94 -15.95 12.57
N HIS A 91 -15.76 -16.13 11.95
CA HIS A 91 -14.48 -15.60 12.44
C HIS A 91 -13.67 -14.91 11.34
N TYR A 92 -12.51 -14.39 11.72
CA TYR A 92 -11.53 -13.76 10.84
C TYR A 92 -10.16 -14.41 11.01
N GLU A 93 -9.44 -14.57 9.90
CA GLU A 93 -8.03 -14.98 9.85
C GLU A 93 -7.15 -13.77 9.51
N LEU A 94 -6.06 -13.55 10.26
CA LEU A 94 -5.08 -12.52 9.93
C LEU A 94 -4.39 -12.86 8.59
N ALA A 95 -4.46 -11.93 7.64
CA ALA A 95 -3.83 -12.06 6.32
C ALA A 95 -2.56 -11.21 6.20
N LEU A 96 -2.58 -10.00 6.77
CA LEU A 96 -1.44 -9.10 6.76
C LEU A 96 -1.51 -8.13 7.94
N GLU A 97 -0.37 -7.88 8.56
CA GLU A 97 -0.18 -6.82 9.54
C GLU A 97 1.02 -5.97 9.11
N ASN A 98 0.82 -4.65 9.02
CA ASN A 98 1.85 -3.67 8.70
C ASN A 98 1.55 -2.36 9.46
N PRO A 99 1.94 -2.25 10.74
CA PRO A 99 1.32 -1.32 11.69
C PRO A 99 1.76 0.14 11.54
N SER A 100 2.76 0.44 10.70
CA SER A 100 3.32 1.80 10.60
C SER A 100 3.69 2.24 9.18
N CYS A 101 3.16 1.58 8.14
CA CYS A 101 3.53 1.86 6.75
C CYS A 101 3.03 3.18 6.17
N PHE A 102 2.10 3.86 6.85
CA PHE A 102 1.54 5.13 6.42
C PHE A 102 1.95 6.26 7.36
N SER A 103 2.16 7.45 6.81
CA SER A 103 2.35 8.66 7.60
C SER A 103 1.04 9.17 8.21
N SER A 104 1.12 10.10 9.16
CA SER A 104 -0.08 10.69 9.79
C SER A 104 -0.92 11.48 8.78
N GLU A 105 -2.22 11.63 9.02
CA GLU A 105 -3.04 12.62 8.29
C GLU A 105 -2.66 14.06 8.67
N ASN A 106 -1.90 14.26 9.75
CA ASN A 106 -1.46 15.56 10.22
C ASN A 106 -0.03 15.92 9.81
N GLU A 107 0.55 15.23 8.81
CA GLU A 107 1.86 15.62 8.29
C GLU A 107 1.90 17.08 7.81
N ASP A 108 3.12 17.60 7.67
CA ASP A 108 3.35 18.90 7.04
C ASP A 108 3.45 18.69 5.53
N GLY A 109 2.55 19.32 4.77
CA GLY A 109 2.58 19.31 3.31
C GLY A 109 3.46 20.41 2.70
N GLY A 110 4.21 21.14 3.54
CA GLY A 110 5.06 22.27 3.17
C GLY A 110 4.21 23.45 2.69
N VAL A 111 4.34 23.81 1.41
CA VAL A 111 3.59 24.92 0.81
C VAL A 111 2.10 24.56 0.59
N TYR A 112 1.72 23.29 0.76
CA TYR A 112 0.36 22.80 0.53
C TYR A 112 -0.08 21.84 1.65
N PHE A 113 -1.28 21.27 1.54
CA PHE A 113 -1.76 20.29 2.53
C PHE A 113 -1.06 18.93 2.33
N ALA A 114 -0.93 18.15 3.39
CA ALA A 114 -0.37 16.80 3.29
C ALA A 114 -1.27 15.86 2.47
N PRO A 115 -0.73 15.00 1.60
CA PRO A 115 -1.52 14.10 0.76
C PRO A 115 -2.58 13.32 1.52
N GLU A 116 -3.81 13.32 0.99
CA GLU A 116 -4.94 12.57 1.54
C GLU A 116 -4.85 11.10 1.14
N LEU A 117 -5.03 10.19 2.10
CA LEU A 117 -4.96 8.75 1.89
C LEU A 117 -6.37 8.15 1.82
N TRP A 118 -6.64 7.36 0.78
CA TRP A 118 -7.82 6.51 0.68
C TRP A 118 -7.45 5.07 0.42
N VAL A 119 -8.17 4.16 1.08
CA VAL A 119 -8.05 2.72 0.87
C VAL A 119 -9.36 2.19 0.33
N SER A 120 -9.32 1.49 -0.80
CA SER A 120 -10.50 0.94 -1.45
C SER A 120 -10.25 -0.47 -1.97
N ILE A 121 -11.34 -1.20 -2.21
CA ILE A 121 -11.30 -2.56 -2.74
C ILE A 121 -12.23 -2.61 -3.95
N ASP A 122 -11.67 -2.96 -5.12
CA ASP A 122 -12.45 -3.22 -6.34
C ASP A 122 -12.03 -4.55 -6.96
N LYS A 123 -12.98 -5.46 -7.14
CA LYS A 123 -12.78 -6.76 -7.85
C LYS A 123 -11.59 -7.58 -7.32
N GLY A 124 -11.39 -7.59 -6.01
CA GLY A 124 -10.27 -8.26 -5.33
C GLY A 124 -8.91 -7.58 -5.50
N ILE A 125 -8.92 -6.29 -5.84
CA ILE A 125 -7.73 -5.44 -5.86
C ILE A 125 -7.86 -4.45 -4.70
N LEU A 126 -6.89 -4.48 -3.79
CA LEU A 126 -6.70 -3.46 -2.78
C LEU A 126 -5.97 -2.27 -3.41
N GLN A 127 -6.58 -1.10 -3.34
CA GLN A 127 -5.99 0.13 -3.85
C GLN A 127 -5.67 1.08 -2.69
N ILE A 128 -4.42 1.54 -2.67
CA ILE A 128 -3.93 2.59 -1.77
C ILE A 128 -3.76 3.84 -2.63
N HIS A 129 -4.57 4.87 -2.44
CA HIS A 129 -4.56 6.08 -3.25
C HIS A 129 -4.17 7.29 -2.39
N TYR A 130 -3.29 8.12 -2.92
CA TYR A 130 -2.88 9.40 -2.34
C TYR A 130 -3.29 10.53 -3.27
N GLY A 131 -4.14 11.43 -2.79
CA GLY A 131 -4.53 12.66 -3.49
C GLY A 131 -3.81 13.87 -2.93
N HIS A 132 -3.24 14.69 -3.80
CA HIS A 132 -2.53 15.91 -3.42
C HIS A 132 -3.10 17.13 -4.15
N GLY A 133 -4.42 17.10 -4.41
CA GLY A 133 -5.17 18.18 -5.06
C GLY A 133 -4.51 18.65 -6.35
N ARG A 134 -4.11 19.93 -6.38
CA ARG A 134 -3.51 20.58 -7.55
C ARG A 134 -2.12 20.06 -7.95
N TYR A 135 -1.50 19.24 -7.11
CA TYR A 135 -0.23 18.56 -7.41
C TYR A 135 -0.44 17.16 -7.98
N GLY A 136 -1.70 16.69 -8.05
CA GLY A 136 -2.08 15.44 -8.67
C GLY A 136 -2.24 14.31 -7.66
N TYR A 137 -1.85 13.10 -8.03
CA TYR A 137 -2.09 11.90 -7.22
C TYR A 137 -1.08 10.78 -7.52
N TRP A 138 -1.03 9.79 -6.65
CA TRP A 138 -0.43 8.49 -6.95
C TRP A 138 -1.21 7.37 -6.27
N SER A 139 -1.12 6.16 -6.80
CA SER A 139 -1.81 5.01 -6.26
C SER A 139 -1.07 3.70 -6.49
N TYR A 140 -1.25 2.77 -5.57
CA TYR A 140 -0.70 1.42 -5.59
C TYR A 140 -1.84 0.42 -5.62
N LYS A 141 -1.72 -0.60 -6.46
CA LYS A 141 -2.70 -1.67 -6.61
C LYS A 141 -2.09 -2.99 -6.18
N PHE A 142 -2.66 -3.61 -5.18
CA PHE A 142 -2.23 -4.90 -4.64
C PHE A 142 -3.29 -5.96 -4.93
N ARG A 143 -2.83 -7.18 -5.22
CA ARG A 143 -3.69 -8.35 -5.38
C ARG A 143 -3.22 -9.45 -4.45
N TYR A 144 -4.16 -10.11 -3.77
CA TYR A 144 -3.83 -11.31 -3.03
C TYR A 144 -3.60 -12.49 -3.98
N GLN A 145 -2.38 -13.02 -4.00
CA GLN A 145 -1.94 -14.16 -4.81
C GLN A 145 -0.67 -14.74 -4.20
N ASN A 146 -0.37 -16.03 -4.43
CA ASN A 146 0.83 -16.67 -3.88
C ASN A 146 0.99 -16.52 -2.36
N ALA A 147 -0.14 -16.46 -1.63
CA ALA A 147 -0.19 -16.19 -0.19
C ALA A 147 0.41 -14.83 0.25
N SER A 148 0.46 -13.85 -0.66
CA SER A 148 0.91 -12.48 -0.40
C SER A 148 0.03 -11.44 -1.12
N PHE A 149 0.11 -10.19 -0.68
CA PHE A 149 -0.45 -9.05 -1.40
C PHE A 149 0.62 -8.47 -2.34
N ASP A 150 0.65 -8.94 -3.58
CA ASP A 150 1.63 -8.54 -4.59
C ASP A 150 1.24 -7.20 -5.21
N LEU A 151 2.22 -6.30 -5.38
CA LEU A 151 2.04 -5.04 -6.11
C LEU A 151 1.91 -5.34 -7.61
N ILE A 152 0.73 -5.08 -8.16
CA ILE A 152 0.41 -5.35 -9.57
C ILE A 152 0.37 -4.08 -10.43
N GLY A 153 0.18 -2.92 -9.80
CA GLY A 153 0.12 -1.64 -10.51
C GLY A 153 0.55 -0.45 -9.67
N TYR A 154 1.07 0.56 -10.35
CA TYR A 154 1.30 1.89 -9.80
C TYR A 154 0.87 2.92 -10.85
N ASP A 155 0.08 3.90 -10.45
CA ASP A 155 -0.39 4.98 -11.34
C ASP A 155 -0.19 6.32 -10.64
N SER A 156 0.42 7.30 -11.32
CA SER A 156 0.58 8.67 -10.82
C SER A 156 0.28 9.73 -11.86
N SER A 157 -0.13 10.90 -11.39
CA SER A 157 -0.32 12.12 -12.15
C SER A 157 0.41 13.23 -11.39
N ASP A 158 1.40 13.84 -12.02
CA ASP A 158 2.09 15.03 -11.53
C ASP A 158 1.43 16.24 -12.17
N ASN A 159 0.87 17.13 -11.35
CA ASN A 159 0.10 18.27 -11.83
C ASN A 159 0.72 19.61 -11.39
N ARG A 160 0.51 20.63 -12.20
CA ARG A 160 0.74 22.04 -11.88
C ARG A 160 -0.58 22.80 -11.97
N GLY A 161 -1.30 22.84 -10.85
CA GLY A 161 -2.63 23.46 -10.87
C GLY A 161 -3.63 22.54 -11.60
N PRO A 162 -4.39 23.06 -12.58
CA PRO A 162 -5.27 22.23 -13.41
C PRO A 162 -4.51 21.41 -14.46
N LEU A 163 -3.24 21.72 -14.72
CA LEU A 163 -2.46 21.12 -15.79
C LEU A 163 -1.80 19.82 -15.35
N VAL A 164 -1.99 18.75 -16.12
CA VAL A 164 -1.28 17.47 -15.96
C VAL A 164 0.04 17.54 -16.72
N GLU A 165 1.14 17.58 -15.98
CA GLU A 165 2.49 17.66 -16.55
C GLU A 165 3.00 16.29 -16.96
N ARG A 166 2.73 15.27 -16.13
CA ARG A 166 3.22 13.91 -16.35
C ARG A 166 2.24 12.88 -15.79
N ILE A 167 2.02 11.82 -16.56
CA ILE A 167 1.34 10.60 -16.09
C ILE A 167 2.33 9.46 -16.15
N THR A 168 2.42 8.67 -15.08
CA THR A 168 3.21 7.44 -15.06
C THR A 168 2.29 6.27 -14.69
N SER A 169 2.30 5.20 -15.47
CA SER A 169 1.58 3.97 -15.19
C SER A 169 2.51 2.76 -15.32
N ILE A 170 2.60 1.96 -14.28
CA ILE A 170 3.40 0.74 -14.22
C ILE A 170 2.48 -0.45 -14.09
N ASN A 171 2.67 -1.44 -14.95
CA ASN A 171 2.06 -2.74 -14.82
C ASN A 171 3.15 -3.77 -14.47
N PHE A 172 3.17 -4.21 -13.22
CA PHE A 172 4.21 -5.11 -12.70
C PHE A 172 4.07 -6.54 -13.26
N SER A 173 2.85 -6.98 -13.59
CA SER A 173 2.62 -8.30 -14.20
C SER A 173 3.21 -8.41 -15.62
N THR A 174 3.17 -7.32 -16.39
CA THR A 174 3.72 -7.27 -17.75
C THR A 174 5.11 -6.64 -17.83
N LYS A 175 5.61 -6.12 -16.70
CA LYS A 175 6.87 -5.38 -16.56
C LYS A 175 7.00 -4.24 -17.56
N LYS A 176 5.91 -3.49 -17.74
CA LYS A 176 5.80 -2.35 -18.66
C LYS A 176 5.53 -1.08 -17.88
N ILE A 177 6.08 0.02 -18.40
CA ILE A 177 5.85 1.38 -17.92
C ILE A 177 5.38 2.22 -19.10
N LEU A 178 4.32 2.99 -18.88
CA LEU A 178 3.88 4.07 -19.75
C LEU A 178 4.18 5.39 -19.05
N ILE A 179 4.90 6.28 -19.73
CA ILE A 179 5.12 7.66 -19.30
C ILE A 179 4.49 8.56 -20.36
N LYS A 180 3.58 9.43 -19.94
CA LYS A 180 3.05 10.52 -20.78
C LYS A 180 3.58 11.82 -20.24
N LYS A 181 4.25 12.62 -21.07
CA LYS A 181 4.72 13.96 -20.69
C LYS A 181 3.98 15.00 -21.53
N ASN A 182 3.43 16.01 -20.89
CA ASN A 182 2.87 17.14 -21.60
C ASN A 182 4.00 17.88 -22.33
N ILE A 183 3.82 18.13 -23.62
CA ILE A 183 4.78 18.85 -24.47
C ILE A 183 4.22 20.21 -24.92
N ASN A 184 2.97 20.54 -24.58
CA ASN A 184 2.41 21.86 -24.83
C ASN A 184 2.68 22.77 -23.62
N GLN A 185 3.65 23.67 -23.76
CA GLN A 185 4.03 24.63 -22.71
C GLN A 185 2.98 25.73 -22.51
N ASP A 186 2.16 25.99 -23.53
CA ASP A 186 1.16 27.06 -23.54
C ASP A 186 -0.21 26.58 -23.03
N ALA A 187 -0.34 25.30 -22.67
CA ALA A 187 -1.59 24.68 -22.20
C ALA A 187 -2.18 25.32 -20.93
N GLN A 188 -1.42 26.16 -20.24
CA GLN A 188 -1.92 26.92 -19.08
C GLN A 188 -2.61 28.23 -19.48
N GLU A 189 -2.28 28.81 -20.63
CA GLU A 189 -2.76 30.12 -21.07
C GLU A 189 -3.77 30.01 -22.21
N ASP A 190 -3.47 29.21 -23.24
CA ASP A 190 -4.32 29.05 -24.42
C ASP A 190 -3.98 27.72 -25.14
N GLY A 191 -4.64 26.63 -24.74
CA GLY A 191 -4.54 25.34 -25.42
C GLY A 191 -4.77 24.13 -24.53
N ASP A 192 -4.93 22.96 -25.16
CA ASP A 192 -5.10 21.68 -24.46
C ASP A 192 -3.74 21.00 -24.20
N GLU A 193 -3.70 20.10 -23.21
CA GLU A 193 -2.53 19.26 -22.95
C GLU A 193 -2.27 18.32 -24.14
N ILE A 194 -1.02 18.30 -24.60
CA ILE A 194 -0.58 17.39 -25.67
C ILE A 194 0.46 16.45 -25.08
N PHE A 195 0.15 15.16 -25.05
CA PHE A 195 1.02 14.17 -24.43
C PHE A 195 1.91 13.45 -25.44
N LYS A 196 3.22 13.46 -25.17
CA LYS A 196 4.16 12.51 -25.78
C LYS A 196 4.25 11.27 -24.91
N GLU A 197 3.93 10.11 -25.50
CA GLU A 197 4.04 8.82 -24.82
C GLU A 197 5.43 8.20 -24.97
N THR A 198 5.88 7.52 -23.92
CA THR A 198 7.10 6.71 -23.91
C THR A 198 6.82 5.41 -23.19
N TRP A 199 7.17 4.29 -23.83
CA TRP A 199 7.02 2.95 -23.28
C TRP A 199 8.39 2.40 -22.87
N LYS A 200 8.48 1.88 -21.65
CA LYS A 200 9.68 1.19 -21.14
C LYS A 200 9.33 -0.21 -20.67
N ARG A 201 10.34 -1.06 -20.63
CA ARG A 201 10.30 -2.36 -19.94
C ARG A 201 11.36 -2.37 -18.86
N PHE A 202 11.11 -3.10 -17.80
CA PHE A 202 12.05 -3.27 -16.71
C PHE A 202 12.16 -4.74 -16.31
N SER A 203 13.22 -5.06 -15.60
CA SER A 203 13.40 -6.36 -14.98
C SER A 203 13.16 -6.22 -13.48
N LEU A 204 12.35 -7.12 -12.95
CA LEU A 204 12.10 -7.23 -11.53
C LEU A 204 12.37 -8.70 -11.15
N PRO A 205 13.40 -8.97 -10.31
CA PRO A 205 13.74 -10.33 -9.90
C PRO A 205 12.60 -10.98 -9.11
N GLU A 206 12.01 -10.23 -8.17
CA GLU A 206 10.95 -10.71 -7.29
C GLU A 206 9.84 -9.65 -7.16
N PRO A 207 8.56 -10.04 -7.07
CA PRO A 207 7.46 -9.10 -6.85
C PRO A 207 7.65 -8.27 -5.58
N PHE A 208 7.29 -6.98 -5.64
CA PHE A 208 7.07 -6.21 -4.43
C PHE A 208 5.79 -6.69 -3.76
N THR A 209 5.79 -6.74 -2.42
CA THR A 209 4.60 -7.15 -1.66
C THR A 209 4.28 -6.07 -0.64
N LEU A 210 3.01 -5.96 -0.25
CA LEU A 210 2.59 -4.99 0.76
C LEU A 210 3.27 -5.21 2.11
N LYS A 211 3.70 -6.43 2.41
CA LYS A 211 4.47 -6.77 3.61
C LYS A 211 5.88 -6.16 3.58
N THR A 212 6.47 -6.00 2.39
CA THR A 212 7.83 -5.43 2.26
C THR A 212 7.84 -3.90 2.08
N VAL A 213 6.67 -3.26 1.96
CA VAL A 213 6.54 -1.80 2.00
C VAL A 213 6.48 -1.35 3.45
N THR A 214 7.65 -1.06 4.04
CA THR A 214 7.75 -0.60 5.43
C THR A 214 7.34 0.87 5.60
N ASP A 215 7.49 1.68 4.56
CA ASP A 215 7.06 3.08 4.50
C ASP A 215 6.72 3.45 3.06
N PHE A 216 5.48 3.89 2.81
CA PHE A 216 5.06 4.30 1.48
C PHE A 216 5.77 5.57 0.99
N ASP A 217 6.17 6.46 1.90
CA ASP A 217 6.84 7.72 1.55
C ASP A 217 8.23 7.46 0.95
N SER A 218 9.00 6.54 1.55
CA SER A 218 10.32 6.18 1.04
C SER A 218 10.27 5.16 -0.11
N PHE A 219 9.27 4.29 -0.13
CA PHE A 219 9.16 3.21 -1.11
C PHE A 219 9.22 3.70 -2.56
N TYR A 220 8.60 4.85 -2.85
CA TYR A 220 8.70 5.45 -4.18
C TYR A 220 10.15 5.72 -4.57
N TYR A 221 10.89 6.47 -3.75
CA TYR A 221 12.28 6.85 -4.07
C TYR A 221 13.23 5.65 -4.03
N ASP A 222 13.04 4.75 -3.07
CA ASP A 222 13.93 3.61 -2.86
C ASP A 222 13.82 2.55 -3.96
N LYS A 223 12.61 2.38 -4.51
CA LYS A 223 12.26 1.28 -5.43
C LYS A 223 11.74 1.77 -6.77
N LEU A 224 10.70 2.60 -6.79
CA LEU A 224 9.98 2.92 -8.04
C LEU A 224 10.71 3.97 -8.88
N TYR A 225 11.29 5.00 -8.28
CA TYR A 225 12.04 6.04 -8.98
C TYR A 225 13.16 5.45 -9.85
N LYS A 226 13.91 4.48 -9.32
CA LYS A 226 14.97 3.74 -10.02
C LYS A 226 14.46 2.87 -11.17
N ILE A 227 13.18 2.52 -11.19
CA ILE A 227 12.57 1.76 -12.28
C ILE A 227 12.04 2.71 -13.37
N ILE A 228 11.61 3.91 -12.97
CA ILE A 228 10.96 4.88 -13.86
C ILE A 228 11.99 5.77 -14.58
N ASP A 229 12.95 6.31 -13.84
CA ASP A 229 13.81 7.41 -14.29
C ASP A 229 15.33 7.08 -14.35
N GLU A 230 15.80 5.96 -13.80
CA GLU A 230 17.11 5.37 -14.17
C GLU A 230 16.99 4.53 -15.46
#